data_AF-A0A526YKQ2-F1
#
_entry.id   AF-A0A526YKQ2-F1
#
_cell.length_a   1.000
_cell.length_b   1.000
_cell.length_c   1.000
_cell.angle_alpha   90.00
_cell.angle_beta   90.00
_cell.angle_gamma   90.00
#
_symmetry.space_group_name_H-M   'P 1'
#
loop_
_entity.id
_entity.type
_entity.pdbx_description
1 polymer ?
#
loop_
_entity_poly.entity_id
_entity_poly.type
_entity_poly.pdbx_seq_one_letter_code
_entity_poly.pdbx_strand_id
1 'polypeptide(L)'
;MEISLRCRSHSKDERPIRLPLIHLDEIEDIAADPKRARILEGAMKVFLAYGFARTTMDDIARAADMSRPALYLLFKNKTDIFRAIAMMLLSRSLKQAKTALAGNGAFAERMTRAIDEALISMMRAVHASPHGAELLDMKSSLAD
;
A
#
# COMPACT_ATOMS: atom_id res chain seq x y z
N MET A 1 36.77 -52.07 11.32
CA MET A 1 35.53 -51.70 12.06
C MET A 1 34.94 -50.50 11.33
N GLU A 2 34.14 -50.79 10.31
CA GLU A 2 33.42 -49.83 9.47
C GLU A 2 32.18 -49.34 10.24
N ILE A 3 32.00 -48.03 10.37
CA ILE A 3 30.66 -47.45 10.52
C ILE A 3 30.56 -46.25 9.57
N SER A 4 30.06 -46.57 8.38
CA SER A 4 29.50 -45.63 7.43
C SER A 4 28.20 -45.06 7.99
N LEU A 5 28.14 -43.76 8.27
CA LEU A 5 26.88 -43.05 8.49
C LEU A 5 26.70 -42.01 7.38
N ARG A 6 25.99 -42.48 6.35
CA ARG A 6 25.53 -41.75 5.19
C ARG A 6 24.24 -41.00 5.56
N CYS A 7 24.34 -39.74 5.96
CA CYS A 7 23.18 -38.83 5.97
C CYS A 7 23.09 -38.13 4.61
N ARG A 8 22.24 -38.68 3.71
CA ARG A 8 21.69 -37.95 2.57
C ARG A 8 20.38 -37.30 3.02
N SER A 9 20.37 -35.98 3.12
CA SER A 9 19.21 -35.15 2.82
C SER A 9 19.61 -33.69 3.04
N HIS A 10 19.70 -32.90 1.99
CA HIS A 10 18.83 -31.73 1.79
C HIS A 10 19.31 -30.96 0.55
N SER A 11 18.33 -30.71 -0.30
CA SER A 11 18.34 -29.89 -1.51
C SER A 11 19.32 -28.71 -1.48
N LYS A 12 20.27 -28.70 -2.43
CA LYS A 12 21.10 -27.54 -2.79
C LYS A 12 20.29 -26.46 -3.55
N ASP A 13 19.10 -26.13 -3.09
CA ASP A 13 18.29 -25.07 -3.72
C ASP A 13 17.77 -24.08 -2.69
N GLU A 14 18.68 -23.56 -1.87
CA GLU A 14 18.45 -22.30 -1.14
C GLU A 14 18.84 -21.15 -2.06
N ARG A 15 18.11 -20.98 -3.17
CA ARG A 15 18.15 -19.70 -3.89
C ARG A 15 17.54 -18.65 -2.97
N PRO A 16 18.30 -17.66 -2.49
CA PRO A 16 17.74 -16.60 -1.65
C PRO A 16 16.62 -15.95 -2.44
N ILE A 17 15.48 -15.77 -1.78
CA ILE A 17 14.33 -15.08 -2.35
C ILE A 17 14.78 -13.65 -2.67
N ARG A 18 15.19 -13.39 -3.91
CA ARG A 18 15.27 -12.03 -4.44
C ARG A 18 13.83 -11.57 -4.61
N LEU A 19 13.23 -11.08 -3.53
CA LEU A 19 12.15 -10.13 -3.71
C LEU A 19 12.74 -8.99 -4.55
N PRO A 20 12.13 -8.60 -5.68
CA PRO A 20 12.41 -7.30 -6.24
C PRO A 20 12.00 -6.31 -5.14
N LEU A 21 12.99 -5.83 -4.39
CA LEU A 21 12.82 -4.62 -3.60
C LEU A 21 12.54 -3.55 -4.65
N ILE A 22 11.25 -3.30 -4.90
CA ILE A 22 10.78 -2.03 -5.44
C ILE A 22 11.62 -1.00 -4.70
N HIS A 23 12.41 -0.20 -5.41
CA HIS A 23 13.24 0.82 -4.77
C HIS A 23 12.29 1.66 -3.91
N LEU A 24 12.33 1.42 -2.59
CA LEU A 24 11.53 2.14 -1.61
C LEU A 24 11.92 3.64 -1.58
N ASP A 25 12.97 3.99 -2.32
CA ASP A 25 13.48 5.33 -2.52
C ASP A 25 12.69 6.08 -3.62
N GLU A 26 12.06 5.40 -4.60
CA GLU A 26 11.13 6.06 -5.56
C GLU A 26 9.77 6.41 -4.93
N ILE A 27 9.57 6.00 -3.68
CA ILE A 27 8.36 6.24 -2.91
C ILE A 27 8.40 7.60 -2.19
N GLU A 28 9.58 8.21 -2.10
CA GLU A 28 9.76 9.65 -1.87
C GLU A 28 9.36 10.34 -3.19
N ASP A 29 8.24 11.03 -3.37
CA ASP A 29 7.53 11.89 -2.46
C ASP A 29 6.15 12.19 -3.08
N ILE A 30 5.18 11.29 -2.88
CA ILE A 30 3.79 11.51 -3.31
C ILE A 30 3.14 12.65 -2.50
N ALA A 31 3.74 13.00 -1.35
CA ALA A 31 3.27 14.04 -0.43
C ALA A 31 3.86 15.45 -0.72
N ALA A 32 4.93 15.57 -1.50
CA ALA A 32 5.55 16.87 -1.83
C ALA A 32 4.66 17.77 -2.66
N ASP A 33 3.82 17.20 -3.54
CA ASP A 33 2.92 17.98 -4.37
C ASP A 33 1.56 18.14 -3.68
N PRO A 34 1.23 19.33 -3.14
CA PRO A 34 -0.02 19.57 -2.46
C PRO A 34 -1.24 19.38 -3.37
N LYS A 35 -1.10 19.51 -4.70
CA LYS A 35 -2.20 19.22 -5.64
C LYS A 35 -2.45 17.73 -5.74
N ARG A 36 -1.39 16.92 -5.85
CA ARG A 36 -1.51 15.46 -5.86
C ARG A 36 -2.11 14.96 -4.56
N ALA A 37 -1.65 15.45 -3.41
CA ALA A 37 -2.21 15.10 -2.11
C ALA A 37 -3.73 15.37 -2.04
N ARG A 38 -4.18 16.57 -2.46
CA ARG A 38 -5.62 16.91 -2.54
C ARG A 38 -6.41 15.96 -3.43
N ILE A 39 -5.86 15.56 -4.58
CA ILE A 39 -6.51 14.60 -5.48
C ILE A 39 -6.64 13.24 -4.81
N LEU A 40 -5.57 12.72 -4.19
CA LEU A 40 -5.59 11.41 -3.56
C LEU A 40 -6.57 11.38 -2.37
N GLU A 41 -6.62 12.44 -1.58
CA GLU A 41 -7.60 12.58 -0.48
C GLU A 41 -9.05 12.65 -0.99
N GLY A 42 -9.31 13.47 -2.00
CA GLY A 42 -10.64 13.58 -2.62
C GLY A 42 -11.09 12.26 -3.23
N ALA A 43 -10.21 11.61 -3.99
CA ALA A 43 -10.44 10.30 -4.59
C ALA A 43 -10.71 9.21 -3.56
N MET A 44 -9.93 9.17 -2.47
CA MET A 44 -10.13 8.21 -1.39
C MET A 44 -11.53 8.36 -0.77
N LYS A 45 -11.98 9.58 -0.51
CA LYS A 45 -13.33 9.83 0.03
C LYS A 45 -14.43 9.29 -0.89
N VAL A 46 -14.34 9.57 -2.20
CA VAL A 46 -15.38 9.12 -3.14
C VAL A 46 -15.34 7.61 -3.39
N PHE A 47 -14.15 6.99 -3.42
CA PHE A 47 -14.03 5.53 -3.50
C PHE A 47 -14.63 4.84 -2.28
N LEU A 48 -14.38 5.35 -1.08
CA LEU A 48 -14.96 4.80 0.15
C LEU A 48 -16.48 5.03 0.26
N ALA A 49 -16.99 6.11 -0.33
CA ALA A 49 -18.41 6.44 -0.29
C ALA A 49 -19.25 5.70 -1.35
N TYR A 50 -18.71 5.53 -2.56
CA TYR A 50 -19.49 5.06 -3.72
C TYR A 50 -19.00 3.74 -4.32
N GLY A 51 -17.81 3.29 -3.95
CA GLY A 51 -17.10 2.18 -4.59
C GLY A 51 -16.27 2.65 -5.79
N PHE A 52 -15.32 1.81 -6.20
CA PHE A 52 -14.42 2.12 -7.31
C PHE A 52 -15.17 2.12 -8.65
N ALA A 53 -16.03 1.14 -8.89
CA ALA A 53 -16.73 0.96 -10.15
C ALA A 53 -17.59 2.18 -10.51
N ARG A 54 -18.35 2.70 -9.54
CA ARG A 54 -19.29 3.83 -9.73
C ARG A 54 -18.64 5.21 -9.68
N THR A 55 -17.42 5.33 -9.17
CA THR A 55 -16.71 6.61 -9.10
C THR A 55 -16.23 7.05 -10.49
N THR A 56 -16.41 8.33 -10.84
CA THR A 56 -15.92 8.94 -12.08
C THR A 56 -14.78 9.93 -11.83
N MET A 57 -14.06 10.31 -12.89
CA MET A 57 -13.05 11.39 -12.81
C MET A 57 -13.68 12.74 -12.42
N ASP A 58 -14.95 12.98 -12.76
CA ASP A 58 -15.65 14.23 -12.42
C ASP A 58 -16.00 14.28 -10.92
N ASP A 59 -16.36 13.14 -10.33
CA ASP A 59 -16.59 13.03 -8.89
C ASP A 59 -15.30 13.32 -8.11
N ILE A 60 -14.17 12.76 -8.57
CA ILE A 60 -12.86 12.99 -7.97
C ILE A 60 -12.44 14.45 -8.09
N ALA A 61 -12.58 15.05 -9.27
CA ALA A 61 -12.23 16.46 -9.49
C ALA A 61 -13.02 17.39 -8.55
N ARG A 62 -14.33 17.13 -8.40
CA ARG A 62 -15.20 17.87 -7.47
C ARG A 62 -14.78 17.67 -6.01
N ALA A 63 -14.49 16.44 -5.60
CA ALA A 63 -14.08 16.13 -4.24
C ALA A 63 -12.69 16.72 -3.88
N ALA A 64 -11.81 16.90 -4.86
CA ALA A 64 -10.50 17.53 -4.69
C ALA A 64 -10.54 19.07 -4.81
N ASP A 65 -11.69 19.64 -5.16
CA ASP A 65 -11.86 21.06 -5.51
C ASP A 65 -10.85 21.47 -6.60
N MET A 66 -10.88 20.72 -7.71
CA MET A 66 -10.03 20.91 -8.88
C MET A 66 -10.86 20.85 -10.16
N SER A 67 -10.39 21.51 -11.23
CA SER A 67 -10.99 21.37 -12.55
C SER A 67 -10.64 20.01 -13.16
N ARG A 68 -11.54 19.47 -13.98
CA ARG A 68 -11.32 18.22 -14.71
C ARG A 68 -10.05 18.25 -15.58
N PRO A 69 -9.73 19.33 -16.33
CA PRO A 69 -8.46 19.41 -17.06
C PRO A 69 -7.24 19.35 -16.13
N ALA A 70 -7.29 20.04 -14.98
CA ALA A 70 -6.18 20.03 -14.03
C ALA A 70 -5.93 18.65 -13.41
N LEU A 71 -7.00 17.88 -13.16
CA LEU A 71 -6.89 16.49 -12.72
C LEU A 71 -6.20 15.62 -13.77
N TYR A 72 -6.60 15.74 -15.05
CA TYR A 72 -6.02 14.95 -16.14
C TYR A 72 -4.54 15.26 -16.44
N LEU A 73 -4.05 16.45 -16.08
CA LEU A 73 -2.62 16.77 -16.17
C LEU A 73 -1.78 15.91 -15.20
N LEU A 74 -2.36 15.47 -14.09
CA LEU A 74 -1.66 14.71 -13.05
C LEU A 74 -1.95 13.20 -13.11
N PHE A 75 -3.17 12.81 -13.50
CA PHE A 75 -3.58 11.42 -13.57
C PHE A 75 -4.41 11.12 -14.82
N LYS A 76 -4.03 10.06 -15.55
CA LYS A 76 -4.70 9.70 -16.80
C LYS A 76 -6.10 9.13 -16.59
N ASN A 77 -6.32 8.44 -15.47
CA ASN A 77 -7.57 7.75 -15.16
C ASN A 77 -7.68 7.46 -13.64
N LYS A 78 -8.85 6.98 -13.21
CA LYS A 78 -9.13 6.65 -11.80
C LYS A 78 -8.34 5.45 -11.27
N THR A 79 -7.91 4.54 -12.15
CA THR A 79 -7.08 3.38 -11.78
C THR A 79 -5.68 3.83 -11.36
N ASP A 80 -5.09 4.78 -12.09
CA ASP A 80 -3.79 5.37 -11.74
C ASP A 80 -3.85 6.13 -10.40
N ILE A 81 -4.97 6.82 -10.15
CA ILE A 81 -5.24 7.47 -8.85
C ILE A 81 -5.34 6.42 -7.75
N PHE A 82 -6.10 5.35 -7.96
CA PHE A 82 -6.24 4.26 -6.98
C PHE A 82 -4.90 3.59 -6.67
N ARG A 83 -4.07 3.33 -7.69
CA ARG A 83 -2.71 2.79 -7.50
C ARG A 83 -1.84 3.75 -6.68
N ALA A 84 -1.92 5.05 -6.95
CA ALA A 84 -1.18 6.07 -6.19
C ALA A 84 -1.64 6.16 -4.72
N ILE A 85 -2.94 6.03 -4.45
CA ILE A 85 -3.47 5.93 -3.08
C ILE A 85 -2.91 4.68 -2.40
N ALA A 86 -2.98 3.51 -3.06
CA ALA A 86 -2.47 2.26 -2.51
C ALA A 86 -0.98 2.34 -2.19
N MET A 87 -0.18 2.94 -3.08
CA MET A 87 1.24 3.17 -2.84
C MET A 87 1.44 4.08 -1.64
N MET A 88 0.82 5.25 -1.60
CA MET A 88 0.89 6.20 -0.48
C MET A 88 0.57 5.56 0.87
N LEU A 89 -0.47 4.73 0.94
CA LEU A 89 -0.86 4.01 2.16
C LEU A 89 0.20 2.97 2.57
N LEU A 90 0.73 2.21 1.60
CA LEU A 90 1.79 1.24 1.85
C LEU A 90 3.06 1.93 2.37
N SER A 91 3.47 3.03 1.73
CA SER A 91 4.63 3.85 2.13
C SER A 91 4.49 4.35 3.57
N ARG A 92 3.32 4.87 3.90
CA ARG A 92 3.01 5.35 5.25
C ARG A 92 3.08 4.22 6.27
N SER A 93 2.49 3.06 5.94
CA SER A 93 2.48 1.89 6.82
C SER A 93 3.90 1.36 7.06
N LEU A 94 4.73 1.29 6.01
CA LEU A 94 6.14 0.91 6.12
C LEU A 94 6.93 1.91 6.97
N LYS A 95 6.70 3.21 6.80
CA LYS A 95 7.34 4.25 7.62
C LYS A 95 6.95 4.11 9.09
N GLN A 96 5.67 3.92 9.39
CA GLN A 96 5.17 3.72 10.75
C GLN A 96 5.75 2.45 11.39
N ALA A 97 5.77 1.34 10.64
CA ALA A 97 6.37 0.09 11.10
C ALA A 97 7.88 0.26 11.40
N LYS A 98 8.63 0.91 10.51
CA LYS A 98 10.05 1.24 10.74
C LYS A 98 10.24 2.08 12.01
N THR A 99 9.40 3.10 12.22
CA THR A 99 9.45 3.93 13.43
C THR A 99 9.12 3.12 14.69
N ALA A 100 8.11 2.25 14.65
CA ALA A 100 7.75 1.38 15.78
C ALA A 100 8.88 0.40 16.12
N LEU A 101 9.55 -0.15 15.10
CA LEU A 101 10.73 -0.99 15.27
C LEU A 101 11.91 -0.20 15.83
N ALA A 102 12.15 1.04 15.41
CA ALA A 102 13.27 1.85 15.92
C ALA A 102 13.02 2.43 17.33
N GLY A 103 11.79 2.36 17.84
CA GLY A 103 11.43 2.89 19.16
C GLY A 103 11.99 2.09 20.34
N ASN A 104 11.72 2.57 21.55
CA ASN A 104 12.16 1.96 22.80
C ASN A 104 11.18 0.87 23.30
N GLY A 105 11.67 0.01 24.20
CA GLY A 105 10.88 -1.08 24.82
C GLY A 105 11.39 -2.46 24.44
N ALA A 106 10.71 -3.50 24.96
CA ALA A 106 11.07 -4.88 24.66
C ALA A 106 10.91 -5.16 23.16
N PHE A 107 11.77 -6.05 22.62
CA PHE A 107 11.70 -6.42 21.20
C PHE A 107 10.31 -6.93 20.81
N ALA A 108 9.70 -7.78 21.63
CA ALA A 108 8.35 -8.30 21.40
C ALA A 108 7.31 -7.16 21.26
N GLU A 109 7.34 -6.17 22.14
CA GLU A 109 6.41 -5.02 22.07
C GLU A 109 6.63 -4.17 20.82
N ARG A 110 7.90 -3.91 20.45
CA ARG A 110 8.25 -3.19 19.22
C ARG A 110 7.77 -3.94 17.98
N MET A 111 7.94 -5.27 17.95
CA MET A 111 7.47 -6.13 16.88
C MET A 111 5.95 -6.15 16.77
N THR A 112 5.24 -6.30 17.89
CA THR A 112 3.76 -6.25 17.91
C THR A 112 3.26 -4.91 17.36
N ARG A 113 3.80 -3.77 17.86
CA ARG A 113 3.44 -2.44 17.34
C ARG A 113 3.74 -2.29 15.85
N ALA A 114 4.87 -2.80 15.39
CA ALA A 114 5.24 -2.70 13.97
C ALA A 114 4.32 -3.52 13.07
N ILE A 115 3.91 -4.72 13.51
CA ILE A 115 2.95 -5.56 12.79
C ILE A 115 1.56 -4.90 12.77
N ASP A 116 1.12 -4.35 13.90
CA ASP A 116 -0.15 -3.62 14.00
C ASP A 116 -0.16 -2.40 13.07
N GLU A 117 0.90 -1.60 13.06
CA GLU A 117 1.01 -0.44 12.17
C GLU A 117 1.12 -0.85 10.68
N ALA A 118 1.79 -1.96 10.37
CA ALA A 118 1.92 -2.45 8.99
C ALA A 118 0.59 -2.97 8.42
N LEU A 119 -0.23 -3.64 9.24
CA LEU A 119 -1.45 -4.33 8.78
C LEU A 119 -2.72 -3.51 9.04
N ILE A 120 -2.86 -2.92 10.23
CA ILE A 120 -4.10 -2.30 10.68
C ILE A 120 -4.22 -0.86 10.18
N SER A 121 -3.11 -0.10 10.13
CA SER A 121 -3.12 1.30 9.68
C SER A 121 -3.63 1.43 8.24
N MET A 122 -3.16 0.55 7.35
CA MET A 122 -3.57 0.52 5.94
C MET A 122 -5.05 0.16 5.76
N MET A 123 -5.57 -0.80 6.53
CA MET A 123 -6.90 -1.37 6.28
C MET A 123 -8.01 -0.76 7.12
N ARG A 124 -7.73 0.10 8.11
CA ARG A 124 -8.76 0.66 9.00
C ARG A 124 -9.83 1.46 8.25
N ALA A 125 -9.41 2.33 7.33
CA ALA A 125 -10.35 3.12 6.52
C ALA A 125 -11.16 2.26 5.54
N VAL A 126 -10.54 1.19 5.03
CA VAL A 126 -11.15 0.28 4.07
C VAL A 126 -12.18 -0.63 4.74
N HIS A 127 -11.85 -1.24 5.89
CA HIS A 127 -12.79 -2.09 6.64
C HIS A 127 -14.00 -1.34 7.20
N ALA A 128 -13.86 -0.03 7.48
CA ALA A 128 -14.96 0.80 7.94
C ALA A 128 -15.93 1.22 6.82
N SER A 129 -15.56 1.00 5.55
CA SER A 129 -16.40 1.37 4.40
C SER A 129 -17.30 0.20 3.97
N PRO A 130 -18.59 0.45 3.65
CA PRO A 130 -19.46 -0.52 2.98
C PRO A 130 -18.89 -1.06 1.65
N HIS A 131 -17.95 -0.33 1.04
CA HIS A 131 -17.29 -0.67 -0.22
C HIS A 131 -15.87 -1.23 -0.03
N GLY A 132 -15.46 -1.52 1.21
CA GLY A 132 -14.11 -1.96 1.53
C GLY A 132 -13.66 -3.21 0.77
N ALA A 133 -14.53 -4.22 0.66
CA ALA A 133 -14.23 -5.47 -0.03
C ALA A 133 -13.94 -5.24 -1.52
N GLU A 134 -14.74 -4.42 -2.21
CA GLU A 134 -14.52 -4.06 -3.62
C GLU A 134 -13.16 -3.40 -3.85
N LEU A 135 -12.73 -2.53 -2.92
CA LEU A 135 -11.43 -1.86 -3.01
C LEU A 135 -10.28 -2.83 -2.75
N LEU A 136 -10.46 -3.83 -1.87
CA LEU A 136 -9.45 -4.87 -1.64
C LEU A 136 -9.33 -5.80 -2.85
N ASP A 137 -10.44 -6.20 -3.45
CA ASP A 137 -10.46 -7.08 -4.63
C ASP A 137 -9.84 -6.41 -5.86
N MET A 138 -10.03 -5.10 -6.02
CA MET A 138 -9.36 -4.32 -7.07
C MET A 138 -7.83 -4.41 -6.95
N LYS A 139 -7.28 -4.41 -5.73
CA LYS A 139 -5.82 -4.55 -5.52
C LYS A 139 -5.32 -5.90 -6.04
N SER A 140 -6.07 -6.99 -5.84
CA SER A 140 -5.69 -8.30 -6.41
C SER A 140 -5.72 -8.31 -7.93
N SER A 141 -6.68 -7.63 -8.58
CA SER A 141 -6.77 -7.59 -10.05
C SER A 141 -5.72 -6.70 -10.74
N LEU A 142 -5.08 -5.78 -10.01
CA LEU A 142 -4.04 -4.89 -10.53
C LEU A 142 -2.62 -5.39 -10.28
N ALA A 143 -2.48 -6.57 -9.64
CA ALA A 143 -1.20 -7.20 -9.32
C ALA A 143 -0.71 -8.19 -10.40
N ASP A 144 -1.54 -8.44 -11.43
CA ASP A 144 -1.23 -9.20 -12.64
C ASP A 144 -0.69 -8.30 -13.75
#